data_AF-A0A2E7HBX3-F1
#
_entry.id   AF-A0A2E7HBX3-F1
#
_cell.length_a   1.000
_cell.length_b   1.000
_cell.length_c   1.000
_cell.angle_alpha   90.00
_cell.angle_beta   90.00
_cell.angle_gamma   90.00
#
_symmetry.space_group_name_H-M   'P 1'
#
loop_
_entity.id
_entity.type
_entity.pdbx_description
1 polymer ?
#
loop_
_entity_poly.entity_id
_entity_poly.type
_entity_poly.pdbx_seq_one_letter_code
_entity_poly.pdbx_strand_id
1 'polypeptide(L)'
;MLAQLPNYEIQLRRYSTNMKGGISTIIETPGALVHGAIYAIRRTELDTMDQLENVNKGLYLRQTFCVLGEDQTWHLADFYRVAQPAGPSPPAASYLALMLQGAAEHELPADYIAGLRALAPAPKLRCRAPAR
;
A
#
# COMPACT_ATOMS: atom_id res chain seq x y z
N MET A 1 13.47 9.53 -1.57
CA MET A 1 12.90 10.86 -1.26
C MET A 1 11.46 10.67 -0.81
N LEU A 2 11.01 11.36 0.24
CA LEU A 2 9.62 11.28 0.67
C LEU A 2 8.70 12.03 -0.29
N ALA A 3 7.46 11.53 -0.44
CA ALA A 3 6.47 12.17 -1.28
C ALA A 3 5.04 11.88 -0.85
N GLN A 4 4.12 12.69 -1.38
CA GLN A 4 2.69 12.63 -1.12
C GLN A 4 1.91 12.55 -2.42
N LEU A 5 0.92 11.65 -2.46
CA LEU A 5 -0.03 11.50 -3.56
C LEU A 5 -1.43 11.95 -3.07
N PRO A 6 -1.92 13.12 -3.51
CA PRO A 6 -3.23 13.63 -3.09
C PRO A 6 -4.37 12.96 -3.85
N ASN A 7 -5.54 12.90 -3.22
CA ASN A 7 -6.80 12.32 -3.72
C ASN A 7 -6.78 10.79 -3.88
N TYR A 8 -5.93 10.11 -3.11
CA TYR A 8 -5.88 8.65 -3.06
C TYR A 8 -5.83 8.17 -1.62
N GLU A 9 -6.26 6.92 -1.41
CA GLU A 9 -6.19 6.21 -0.15
C GLU A 9 -5.63 4.80 -0.39
N ILE A 10 -4.84 4.28 0.56
CA ILE A 10 -4.44 2.88 0.56
C ILE A 10 -5.61 2.01 1.03
N GLN A 11 -6.01 1.04 0.21
CA GLN A 11 -7.02 0.05 0.55
C GLN A 11 -6.58 -1.37 0.21
N LEU A 12 -7.07 -2.35 0.98
CA LEU A 12 -6.76 -3.76 0.80
C LEU A 12 -7.78 -4.43 -0.13
N ARG A 13 -7.62 -4.23 -1.43
CA ARG A 13 -8.61 -4.61 -2.46
C ARG A 13 -8.21 -5.83 -3.29
N ARG A 14 -7.28 -6.64 -2.78
CA ARG A 14 -6.85 -7.88 -3.42
C ARG A 14 -6.43 -8.88 -2.36
N TYR A 15 -6.96 -10.10 -2.44
CA TYR A 15 -6.46 -11.22 -1.66
C TYR A 15 -5.23 -11.84 -2.34
N SER A 16 -4.13 -11.97 -1.61
CA SER A 16 -2.92 -12.67 -2.03
C SER A 16 -2.90 -14.07 -1.44
N THR A 17 -2.78 -15.08 -2.31
CA THR A 17 -2.60 -16.48 -1.89
C THR A 17 -1.25 -16.70 -1.21
N ASN A 18 -0.20 -16.03 -1.69
CA ASN A 18 1.16 -16.15 -1.14
C ASN A 18 1.25 -15.54 0.26
N MET A 19 0.66 -14.36 0.46
CA MET A 19 0.68 -13.66 1.76
C MET A 19 -0.48 -14.07 2.69
N LYS A 20 -1.42 -14.90 2.19
CA LYS A 20 -2.61 -15.39 2.91
C LYS A 20 -3.45 -14.27 3.50
N GLY A 21 -3.71 -13.23 2.71
CA GLY A 21 -4.50 -12.07 3.13
C GLY A 21 -4.55 -10.95 2.11
N GLY A 22 -5.28 -9.90 2.47
CA GLY A 22 -5.42 -8.66 1.73
C GLY A 22 -4.09 -7.93 1.61
N ILE A 23 -3.81 -7.44 0.41
CA ILE A 23 -2.67 -6.59 0.10
C ILE A 23 -3.14 -5.28 -0.52
N SER A 24 -2.28 -4.26 -0.46
CA SER A 24 -2.67 -2.90 -0.75
C SER A 24 -2.79 -2.60 -2.24
N THR A 25 -3.62 -1.61 -2.52
CA THR A 25 -3.63 -0.81 -3.73
C THR A 25 -4.05 0.62 -3.37
N ILE A 26 -3.91 1.56 -4.30
CA ILE A 26 -4.44 2.92 -4.14
C ILE A 26 -5.79 3.07 -4.83
N ILE A 27 -6.74 3.69 -4.14
CA ILE A 27 -8.10 3.97 -4.62
C ILE A 27 -8.33 5.47 -4.60
N GLU A 28 -8.89 6.00 -5.69
CA GLU A 28 -9.23 7.42 -5.79
C GLU A 28 -10.23 7.79 -4.70
N THR A 29 -9.83 8.73 -3.86
CA THR A 29 -10.59 9.19 -2.70
C THR A 29 -10.32 10.68 -2.53
N PRO A 30 -11.21 11.56 -3.04
CA PRO A 30 -11.01 13.00 -2.99
C PRO A 30 -10.75 13.49 -1.55
N GLY A 31 -9.72 14.32 -1.38
CA GLY A 31 -9.31 14.84 -0.07
C GLY A 31 -8.49 13.89 0.79
N ALA A 32 -8.31 12.63 0.39
CA ALA A 32 -7.36 11.72 1.03
C ALA A 32 -5.92 11.97 0.55
N LEU A 33 -4.95 11.43 1.28
CA LEU A 33 -3.53 11.60 1.02
C LEU A 33 -2.78 10.30 1.28
N VAL A 34 -1.96 9.88 0.32
CA VAL A 34 -1.03 8.76 0.48
C VAL A 34 0.38 9.30 0.69
N HIS A 35 1.00 8.93 1.80
CA HIS A 35 2.43 9.15 2.02
C HIS A 35 3.24 7.94 1.57
N GLY A 36 4.40 8.19 0.97
CA GLY A 36 5.32 7.15 0.56
C GLY A 36 6.71 7.68 0.25
N ALA A 37 7.51 6.83 -0.39
CA ALA A 37 8.85 7.15 -0.83
C ALA A 37 8.98 6.93 -2.35
N ILE A 38 9.64 7.86 -3.03
CA ILE A 38 10.05 7.75 -4.43
C ILE A 38 11.47 7.20 -4.48
N TYR A 39 11.67 6.18 -5.33
CA TYR A 39 12.96 5.58 -5.62
C TYR A 39 13.35 5.87 -7.07
N ALA A 40 14.59 6.29 -7.27
CA ALA A 40 15.19 6.33 -8.61
C ALA A 40 15.69 4.93 -8.96
N ILE A 41 15.12 4.34 -10.02
CA ILE A 41 15.46 3.00 -10.50
C ILE A 41 15.79 3.02 -11.98
N ARG A 42 16.63 2.10 -12.44
CA ARG A 42 16.95 1.99 -13.86
C ARG A 42 15.77 1.38 -14.61
N ARG A 43 15.60 1.77 -15.87
CA ARG A 43 14.50 1.26 -16.71
C ARG A 43 14.49 -0.28 -16.83
N THR A 44 15.67 -0.91 -16.87
CA THR A 44 15.79 -2.37 -16.90
C THR A 44 15.30 -3.04 -15.62
N GLU A 45 15.44 -2.37 -14.46
CA GLU A 45 14.91 -2.86 -13.18
C GLU A 45 13.38 -2.72 -13.15
N LEU A 46 12.86 -1.66 -13.76
CA LEU A 46 11.41 -1.47 -13.92
C LEU A 46 10.77 -2.59 -14.76
N ASP A 47 11.42 -3.02 -15.85
CA ASP A 47 10.95 -4.17 -16.65
C ASP A 47 10.91 -5.48 -15.83
N THR A 48 11.86 -5.63 -14.90
CA THR A 48 11.89 -6.77 -13.96
C THR A 48 10.74 -6.69 -12.95
N MET A 49 10.43 -5.48 -12.46
CA MET A 49 9.30 -5.24 -11.56
C MET A 49 7.96 -5.54 -12.24
N ASP A 50 7.77 -5.17 -13.51
CA ASP A 50 6.55 -5.49 -14.27
C ASP A 50 6.27 -7.00 -14.31
N GLN A 51 7.33 -7.81 -14.44
CA GLN A 51 7.22 -9.27 -14.42
C GLN A 51 6.84 -9.80 -13.03
N LEU A 52 7.45 -9.27 -11.97
CA LEU A 52 7.16 -9.64 -10.58
C LEU A 52 5.71 -9.28 -10.20
N GLU A 53 5.24 -8.11 -10.61
CA GLU A 53 3.88 -7.63 -10.38
C GLU A 53 2.86 -8.21 -11.37
N ASN A 54 3.31 -9.10 -12.27
CA ASN A 54 2.45 -9.76 -13.26
C ASN A 54 1.60 -8.77 -14.08
N VAL A 55 2.19 -7.63 -14.47
CA VAL A 55 1.53 -6.61 -15.30
C VAL A 55 1.11 -7.20 -16.64
N ASN A 56 1.96 -8.04 -17.22
CA ASN A 56 1.68 -8.79 -18.44
C ASN A 56 0.49 -9.77 -18.33
N LYS A 57 0.11 -10.16 -17.11
CA LYS A 57 -1.07 -11.01 -16.85
C LYS A 57 -2.29 -10.20 -16.41
N GLY A 58 -2.19 -8.87 -16.40
CA GLY A 58 -3.28 -7.98 -16.00
C GLY A 58 -3.65 -8.05 -14.52
N LEU A 59 -2.77 -8.55 -13.65
CA LEU A 59 -3.02 -8.54 -12.20
C LEU A 59 -2.84 -7.12 -11.62
N TYR A 60 -1.80 -6.44 -12.08
CA TYR A 60 -1.54 -5.03 -11.80
C TYR A 60 -1.46 -4.22 -13.09
N LEU A 61 -1.74 -2.93 -12.95
CA LEU A 61 -1.52 -1.91 -13.96
C LEU A 61 -0.42 -0.99 -13.45
N ARG A 62 0.58 -0.73 -14.29
CA ARG A 62 1.54 0.35 -14.05
C ARG A 62 0.96 1.65 -14.60
N GLN A 63 0.88 2.66 -13.76
CA GLN A 63 0.39 3.99 -14.13
C GLN A 63 1.27 5.07 -13.50
N THR A 64 1.52 6.13 -14.25
CA THR A 64 2.30 7.27 -13.79
C THR A 64 1.40 8.29 -13.11
N PHE A 65 1.78 8.73 -11.92
CA PHE A 65 1.08 9.75 -11.13
C PHE A 65 2.00 10.93 -10.84
N CYS A 66 1.37 12.09 -10.63
CA CYS A 66 2.05 13.28 -10.13
C CYS A 66 2.04 13.25 -8.60
N VAL A 67 3.21 13.30 -7.98
CA VAL A 67 3.38 13.26 -6.53
C VAL A 67 4.19 14.46 -6.06
N LEU A 68 3.84 15.01 -4.91
CA LEU A 68 4.55 16.14 -4.31
C LEU A 68 5.70 15.61 -3.45
N GLY A 69 6.94 15.90 -3.86
CA GLY A 69 8.13 15.54 -3.10
C GLY A 69 8.30 16.40 -1.85
N GLU A 70 9.11 15.92 -0.91
CA GLU A 70 9.51 16.71 0.27
C GLU A 70 10.26 18.00 -0.11
N ASP A 71 10.86 18.02 -1.29
CA ASP A 71 11.49 19.19 -1.93
C ASP A 71 10.50 20.26 -2.42
N GLN A 72 9.20 20.05 -2.20
CA GLN A 72 8.11 20.92 -2.66
C GLN A 72 7.99 21.00 -4.19
N THR A 73 8.48 19.99 -4.92
CA THR A 73 8.31 19.91 -6.37
C THR A 73 7.49 18.70 -6.78
N TRP A 74 6.86 18.81 -7.95
CA TRP A 74 6.04 17.75 -8.51
C TRP A 74 6.92 16.78 -9.30
N HIS A 75 6.81 15.49 -8.97
CA HIS A 75 7.52 14.41 -9.63
C HIS A 75 6.55 13.46 -10.30
N LEU A 76 6.96 12.91 -11.45
CA LEU A 76 6.27 11.79 -12.07
C LEU A 76 6.80 10.48 -11.48
N ALA A 77 5.92 9.68 -10.90
CA ALA A 77 6.26 8.40 -10.30
C ALA A 77 5.32 7.30 -10.79
N ASP A 78 5.89 6.14 -11.12
CA ASP A 78 5.13 4.97 -11.53
C ASP A 78 4.63 4.19 -10.31
N PHE A 79 3.34 3.86 -10.31
CA PHE A 79 2.70 3.04 -9.30
C PHE A 79 2.10 1.78 -9.91
N TYR A 80 2.09 0.71 -9.13
CA TYR A 80 1.39 -0.53 -9.46
C TYR A 80 0.06 -0.58 -8.73
N ARG A 81 -1.04 -0.58 -9.49
CA ARG A 81 -2.42 -0.66 -8.96
C ARG A 81 -3.04 -1.99 -9.34
N VAL A 82 -3.88 -2.54 -8.48
CA VAL A 82 -4.62 -3.77 -8.79
C VAL A 82 -5.57 -3.45 -9.95
N ALA A 83 -5.50 -4.22 -11.04
CA ALA A 83 -6.29 -3.94 -12.25
C ALA A 83 -7.80 -4.07 -12.00
N GLN A 84 -8.19 -5.02 -11.14
CA GLN A 84 -9.57 -5.32 -10.77
C GLN A 84 -9.70 -5.38 -9.25
N PRO A 85 -9.84 -4.23 -8.56
CA PRO A 85 -9.92 -4.18 -7.11
C PRO A 85 -11.25 -4.79 -6.63
N ALA A 86 -11.20 -5.77 -5.73
CA ALA A 86 -12.36 -6.52 -5.27
C ALA A 86 -12.41 -6.62 -3.74
N GLY A 87 -13.55 -6.18 -3.18
CA GLY A 87 -13.88 -6.23 -1.75
C GLY A 87 -12.85 -5.56 -0.83
N PRO A 88 -13.17 -5.34 0.45
CA PRO A 88 -12.16 -5.23 1.49
C PRO A 88 -11.71 -6.63 1.89
N SER A 89 -10.42 -6.92 1.77
CA SER A 89 -9.81 -8.16 2.26
C SER A 89 -9.11 -7.90 3.60
N PRO A 90 -9.29 -8.75 4.64
CA PRO A 90 -8.51 -8.63 5.87
C PRO A 90 -7.02 -8.67 5.56
N PRO A 91 -6.17 -7.78 6.10
CA PRO A 91 -4.76 -7.72 5.70
C PRO A 91 -4.04 -9.02 5.98
N ALA A 92 -3.08 -9.34 5.11
CA ALA A 92 -2.03 -10.27 5.48
C ALA A 92 -1.18 -9.63 6.61
N ALA A 93 -1.08 -10.30 7.76
CA ALA A 93 -0.38 -9.77 8.93
C ALA A 93 1.10 -9.45 8.63
N SER A 94 1.77 -10.32 7.89
CA SER A 94 3.16 -10.09 7.43
C SER A 94 3.27 -8.90 6.50
N TYR A 95 2.30 -8.71 5.61
CA TYR A 95 2.28 -7.60 4.66
C TYR A 95 2.10 -6.26 5.39
N LEU A 96 1.14 -6.19 6.32
CA LEU A 96 0.93 -4.99 7.12
C LEU A 96 2.15 -4.67 8.00
N ALA A 97 2.80 -5.69 8.57
CA ALA A 97 4.03 -5.50 9.31
C ALA A 97 5.15 -4.87 8.45
N LEU A 98 5.32 -5.33 7.21
CA LEU A 98 6.28 -4.75 6.26
C LEU A 98 5.92 -3.30 5.91
N MET A 99 4.65 -2.98 5.69
CA MET A 99 4.20 -1.60 5.43
C MET A 99 4.54 -0.68 6.62
N LEU A 100 4.26 -1.13 7.85
CA LEU A 100 4.53 -0.37 9.05
C LEU A 100 6.03 -0.19 9.31
N GLN A 101 6.82 -1.23 9.06
CA GLN A 101 8.27 -1.17 9.16
C GLN A 101 8.84 -0.16 8.16
N GLY A 102 8.49 -0.26 6.88
CA GLY A 102 8.97 0.68 5.86
C GLY A 102 8.50 2.12 6.12
N ALA A 103 7.26 2.30 6.59
CA ALA A 103 6.76 3.61 6.97
C ALA A 103 7.54 4.23 8.14
N ALA A 104 7.95 3.42 9.13
CA ALA A 104 8.77 3.88 10.24
C ALA A 104 10.23 4.15 9.82
N GLU A 105 10.83 3.28 9.00
CA GLU A 105 12.19 3.45 8.46
C GLU A 105 12.34 4.73 7.63
N HIS A 106 11.30 5.10 6.91
CA HIS A 106 11.23 6.34 6.13
C HIS A 106 10.69 7.53 6.93
N GLU A 107 10.44 7.39 8.23
CA GLU A 107 9.96 8.48 9.09
C GLU A 107 8.68 9.15 8.56
N LEU A 108 7.74 8.36 8.02
CA LEU A 108 6.44 8.87 7.59
C LEU A 108 5.66 9.48 8.77
N PRO A 109 4.75 10.43 8.50
CA PRO A 109 3.98 11.09 9.56
C PRO A 109 3.29 10.11 10.52
N ALA A 110 3.35 10.42 11.82
CA ALA A 110 2.90 9.51 12.88
C ALA A 110 1.40 9.19 12.80
N ASP A 111 0.59 10.16 12.37
CA ASP A 111 -0.83 10.03 12.09
C ASP A 111 -1.09 9.09 10.90
N TYR A 112 -0.28 9.18 9.84
CA TYR A 112 -0.35 8.27 8.71
C TYR A 112 0.00 6.83 9.12
N ILE A 113 1.07 6.63 9.90
CA ILE A 113 1.43 5.32 10.44
C ILE A 113 0.31 4.77 11.33
N ALA A 114 -0.34 5.62 12.15
CA ALA A 114 -1.50 5.22 12.94
C ALA A 114 -2.69 4.78 12.06
N GLY A 115 -2.95 5.47 10.95
CA GLY A 115 -3.93 5.07 9.95
C GLY A 115 -3.62 3.71 9.33
N LEU A 116 -2.36 3.44 8.97
CA LEU A 116 -1.94 2.12 8.49
C LEU A 116 -2.16 1.03 9.56
N ARG A 117 -1.84 1.30 10.83
CA ARG A 117 -2.10 0.35 11.92
C ARG A 117 -3.59 0.03 12.07
N ALA A 118 -4.46 0.99 11.82
CA ALA A 118 -5.92 0.81 11.89
C ALA A 118 -6.47 -0.12 10.80
N LEU A 119 -5.69 -0.43 9.75
CA LEU A 119 -6.06 -1.45 8.77
C LEU A 119 -6.02 -2.88 9.35
N ALA A 120 -5.31 -3.09 10.47
CA ALA A 120 -5.26 -4.38 11.14
C ALA A 120 -6.67 -4.84 11.56
N PRO A 121 -6.99 -6.14 11.44
CA PRO A 121 -8.26 -6.65 11.94
C PRO A 121 -8.34 -6.43 13.45
N ALA A 122 -9.51 -6.01 13.93
CA ALA A 122 -9.76 -5.91 15.37
C ALA A 122 -9.40 -7.24 16.07
N PRO A 123 -8.75 -7.20 17.24
CA PRO A 123 -8.42 -8.42 17.97
C PRO A 123 -9.71 -9.20 18.22
N LYS A 124 -9.73 -10.49 17.85
CA LYS A 124 -10.83 -11.38 18.21
C LYS A 124 -10.90 -11.40 19.74
N LEU A 125 -11.92 -10.77 20.32
CA LEU A 125 -12.20 -10.92 21.76
C LEU A 125 -12.31 -12.42 22.04
N ARG A 126 -11.34 -12.97 22.76
CA ARG A 126 -11.48 -14.31 23.31
C ARG A 126 -12.44 -14.19 24.48
N CYS A 127 -13.71 -14.49 24.25
CA CYS A 127 -14.62 -14.80 25.35
C CYS A 127 -14.01 -15.97 26.11
N ARG A 128 -13.44 -15.73 27.30
CA ARG A 128 -13.13 -16.82 28.23
C ARG A 128 -14.46 -17.44 28.62
N ALA A 129 -14.63 -18.72 28.31
CA ALA A 129 -15.75 -19.48 28.86
C ALA A 129 -15.66 -19.40 30.40
N PRO A 130 -16.79 -19.22 31.12
CA PRO A 130 -16.78 -19.25 32.57
C PRO A 130 -16.27 -20.62 33.04
N ALA A 131 -15.40 -20.60 34.05
CA ALA A 131 -14.97 -21.83 34.72
C ALA A 131 -16.20 -22.56 35.27
N ARG A 132 -16.30 -23.86 34.97
CA ARG A 132 -17.32 -24.76 35.51
C ARG A 132 -17.12 -24.98 37.01
#